data_AF-L7ERK4-F1
#
_entry.id   AF-L7ERK4-F1
#
_cell.length_a   1.000
_cell.length_b   1.000
_cell.length_c   1.000
_cell.angle_alpha   90.00
_cell.angle_beta   90.00
_cell.angle_gamma   90.00
#
_symmetry.space_group_name_H-M   'P 1'
#
loop_
_entity.id
_entity.type
_entity.pdbx_description
1 polymer ?
#
loop_
_entity_poly.entity_id
_entity_poly.type
_entity_poly.pdbx_seq_one_letter_code
_entity_poly.pdbx_strand_id
1 'polypeptide(L)'
;MHGDDVQVGWFSSRQIDARTLVVALRQLLAAVKLERIALKDLGMDPTVITALDNAEQVFLDALPNIKHVRDGLTHFEDWARGMGKFGPQADARKGADPRDVARGFWSFGYDSVTDTVSMGPFTISVSAAVPAANALCDAIYAATREVDQRSTAELRDQVVHALTDATIPCTPPQDPVLVSQGHDMRVCLSLNLSSVPGGEHRELAERVATVTAHAGLRLTSSAFPEAQDIAERLVAGEPLRVERNGP
;
A
#
# COMPACT_ATOMS: atom_id res chain seq x y z
N MET A 1 4.87 15.43 19.64
CA MET A 1 4.08 16.50 20.30
C MET A 1 2.82 15.85 20.86
N HIS A 2 2.76 15.62 22.17
CA HIS A 2 1.53 15.15 22.81
C HIS A 2 0.68 16.37 23.15
N GLY A 3 -0.57 16.40 22.67
CA GLY A 3 -1.55 17.40 23.08
C GLY A 3 -1.84 17.29 24.58
N ASP A 4 -2.20 18.41 25.20
CA ASP A 4 -2.50 18.49 26.62
C ASP A 4 -3.52 17.42 27.05
N ASP A 5 -3.20 16.67 28.10
CA ASP A 5 -4.06 15.65 28.69
C ASP A 5 -5.29 16.35 29.29
N VAL A 6 -6.45 16.23 28.63
CA VAL A 6 -7.70 16.76 29.16
C VAL A 6 -8.21 15.77 30.20
N GLN A 7 -7.79 15.95 31.45
CA GLN A 7 -8.32 15.19 32.57
C GLN A 7 -9.71 15.70 32.96
N VAL A 8 -10.73 14.88 32.74
CA VAL A 8 -12.08 15.12 33.25
C VAL A 8 -12.31 14.16 34.42
N GLY A 9 -11.95 14.60 35.63
CA GLY A 9 -12.04 13.77 36.84
C GLY A 9 -11.07 12.59 36.81
N TRP A 10 -11.59 11.36 36.92
CA TRP A 10 -10.78 10.12 36.93
C TRP A 10 -10.43 9.60 35.52
N PHE A 11 -10.91 10.29 34.48
CA PHE A 11 -10.78 9.88 33.09
C PHE A 11 -9.68 10.67 32.37
N SER A 12 -8.75 9.96 31.72
CA SER A 12 -7.72 10.53 30.84
C SER A 12 -8.00 10.17 29.39
N SER A 13 -7.93 11.16 28.49
CA SER A 13 -8.07 10.95 27.05
C SER A 13 -7.04 9.97 26.49
N ARG A 14 -5.87 9.85 27.14
CA ARG A 14 -4.80 8.91 26.76
C ARG A 14 -5.25 7.45 26.83
N GLN A 15 -6.25 7.12 27.65
CA GLN A 15 -6.85 5.77 27.68
C GLN A 15 -7.68 5.46 26.43
N ILE A 16 -8.29 6.47 25.80
CA ILE A 16 -8.93 6.32 24.49
C ILE A 16 -7.85 6.19 23.43
N ASP A 17 -6.86 7.08 23.43
CA ASP A 17 -5.79 7.09 22.44
C ASP A 17 -5.03 5.75 22.40
N ALA A 18 -4.76 5.16 23.57
CA ALA A 18 -4.16 3.85 23.68
C ALA A 18 -5.00 2.73 23.05
N ARG A 19 -6.34 2.78 23.18
CA ARG A 19 -7.22 1.81 22.52
C ARG A 19 -7.18 1.99 21.01
N THR A 20 -7.28 3.24 20.54
CA THR A 20 -7.21 3.59 19.13
C THR A 20 -5.88 3.15 18.52
N LEU A 21 -4.77 3.34 19.23
CA LEU A 21 -3.45 2.88 18.84
C LEU A 21 -3.43 1.36 18.61
N VAL A 22 -3.90 0.55 19.56
CA VAL A 22 -3.91 -0.92 19.39
C VAL A 22 -4.77 -1.34 18.18
N VAL A 23 -5.91 -0.67 17.96
CA VAL A 23 -6.76 -0.92 16.80
C VAL A 23 -6.02 -0.57 15.49
N ALA A 24 -5.33 0.57 15.44
CA ALA A 24 -4.54 0.97 14.27
C ALA A 24 -3.39 -0.01 13.98
N LEU A 25 -2.66 -0.45 15.01
CA LEU A 25 -1.59 -1.44 14.88
C LEU A 25 -2.11 -2.78 14.33
N ARG A 26 -3.33 -3.18 14.71
CA ARG A 26 -4.00 -4.35 14.11
C ARG A 26 -4.30 -4.13 12.62
N GLN A 27 -4.77 -2.96 12.23
CA GLN A 27 -5.11 -2.68 10.84
C GLN A 27 -3.89 -2.82 9.92
N LEU A 28 -2.69 -2.51 10.41
CA LEU A 28 -1.45 -2.76 9.68
C LEU A 28 -1.21 -4.26 9.43
N LEU A 29 -1.37 -5.11 10.45
CA LEU A 29 -1.28 -6.57 10.26
C LEU A 29 -2.33 -7.12 9.28
N ALA A 30 -3.53 -6.52 9.26
CA ALA A 30 -4.55 -6.85 8.28
C ALA A 30 -4.15 -6.42 6.86
N ALA A 31 -3.57 -5.22 6.71
CA ALA A 31 -3.06 -4.72 5.45
C ALA A 31 -1.95 -5.64 4.89
N VAL A 32 -0.98 -6.06 5.73
CA VAL A 32 0.04 -7.06 5.34
C VAL A 32 -0.60 -8.33 4.80
N LYS A 33 -1.64 -8.84 5.47
CA LYS A 33 -2.32 -10.06 5.02
C LYS A 33 -3.00 -9.86 3.66
N LEU A 34 -3.67 -8.73 3.45
CA LEU A 34 -4.33 -8.41 2.18
C LEU A 34 -3.29 -8.26 1.07
N GLU A 35 -2.20 -7.54 1.33
CA GLU A 35 -1.11 -7.34 0.37
C GLU A 35 -0.47 -8.67 -0.01
N ARG A 36 -0.16 -9.53 0.98
CA ARG A 36 0.37 -10.88 0.72
C ARG A 36 -0.53 -11.71 -0.19
N ILE A 37 -1.85 -11.62 -0.03
CA ILE A 37 -2.82 -12.33 -0.89
C ILE A 37 -2.74 -11.75 -2.31
N ALA A 38 -2.82 -10.42 -2.44
CA ALA A 38 -2.73 -9.74 -3.73
C ALA A 38 -1.43 -10.06 -4.48
N LEU A 39 -0.27 -9.97 -3.82
CA LEU A 39 1.03 -10.31 -4.40
C LEU A 39 1.08 -11.74 -4.93
N LYS A 40 0.48 -12.70 -4.21
CA LYS A 40 0.40 -14.10 -4.64
C LYS A 40 -0.52 -14.29 -5.84
N ASP A 41 -1.71 -13.69 -5.80
CA ASP A 41 -2.69 -13.77 -6.88
C ASP A 41 -2.15 -13.11 -8.17
N LEU A 42 -1.35 -12.06 -8.01
CA LEU A 42 -0.63 -11.37 -9.07
C LEU A 42 0.61 -12.12 -9.55
N GLY A 43 1.05 -13.20 -8.88
CA GLY A 43 2.27 -13.92 -9.23
C GLY A 43 3.54 -13.06 -9.13
N MET A 44 3.60 -12.16 -8.15
CA MET A 44 4.80 -11.35 -7.89
C MET A 44 5.98 -12.21 -7.45
N ASP A 45 7.20 -11.68 -7.62
CA ASP A 45 8.43 -12.35 -7.21
C ASP A 45 8.35 -12.77 -5.71
N PRO A 46 8.64 -14.04 -5.37
CA PRO A 46 8.62 -14.52 -3.98
C PRO A 46 9.49 -13.72 -3.00
N THR A 47 10.52 -13.03 -3.50
CA THR A 47 11.38 -12.15 -2.69
C THR A 47 10.62 -10.95 -2.11
N VAL A 48 9.64 -10.39 -2.84
CA VAL A 48 8.78 -9.29 -2.36
C VAL A 48 7.91 -9.78 -1.18
N ILE A 49 7.32 -10.97 -1.32
CA ILE A 49 6.52 -11.59 -0.25
C ILE A 49 7.40 -11.88 0.97
N THR A 50 8.61 -12.41 0.74
CA THR A 50 9.57 -12.70 1.83
C THR A 50 9.99 -11.43 2.58
N ALA A 51 10.22 -10.33 1.87
CA ALA A 51 10.54 -9.04 2.48
C ALA A 51 9.39 -8.53 3.37
N LEU A 52 8.14 -8.66 2.89
CA LEU A 52 6.96 -8.28 3.66
C LEU A 52 6.75 -9.18 4.88
N ASP A 53 6.98 -10.50 4.75
CA ASP A 53 6.91 -11.46 5.86
C ASP A 53 7.94 -11.16 6.94
N ASN A 54 9.18 -10.81 6.54
CA ASN A 54 10.23 -10.40 7.47
C ASN A 54 9.87 -9.10 8.19
N ALA A 55 9.27 -8.12 7.48
CA ALA A 55 8.81 -6.87 8.09
C ALA A 55 7.69 -7.10 9.12
N GLU A 56 6.73 -7.99 8.82
CA GLU A 56 5.71 -8.40 9.80
C GLU A 56 6.35 -9.02 11.03
N GLN A 57 7.34 -9.90 10.86
CA GLN A 57 8.00 -10.55 11.98
C GLN A 57 8.75 -9.54 12.86
N VAL A 58 9.53 -8.62 12.26
CA VAL A 58 10.22 -7.54 12.98
C VAL A 58 9.23 -6.66 13.75
N PHE A 59 8.08 -6.34 13.16
CA PHE A 59 7.02 -5.60 13.82
C PHE A 59 6.46 -6.35 15.05
N LEU A 60 6.21 -7.65 14.90
CA LEU A 60 5.70 -8.48 15.98
C LEU A 60 6.73 -8.67 17.11
N ASP A 61 8.00 -8.76 16.77
CA ASP A 61 9.10 -8.87 17.73
C ASP A 61 9.31 -7.56 18.51
N ALA A 62 9.13 -6.40 17.84
CA ALA A 62 9.19 -5.08 18.48
C ALA A 62 8.00 -4.81 19.43
N LEU A 63 6.87 -5.48 19.21
CA LEU A 63 5.65 -5.35 20.01
C LEU A 63 5.22 -6.70 20.58
N PRO A 64 6.01 -7.28 21.49
CA PRO A 64 5.69 -8.56 22.10
C PRO A 64 4.31 -8.46 22.75
N ASN A 65 3.47 -9.48 22.53
CA ASN A 65 2.08 -9.54 23.02
C ASN A 65 1.04 -8.64 22.32
N ILE A 66 1.37 -7.90 21.25
CA ILE A 66 0.37 -7.07 20.53
C ILE A 66 -0.87 -7.86 20.10
N LYS A 67 -0.70 -9.14 19.73
CA LYS A 67 -1.82 -10.04 19.38
C LYS A 67 -2.76 -10.24 20.57
N HIS A 68 -2.23 -10.46 21.77
CA HIS A 68 -3.02 -10.66 22.98
C HIS A 68 -3.71 -9.38 23.44
N VAL A 69 -3.01 -8.23 23.39
CA VAL A 69 -3.60 -6.92 23.72
C VAL A 69 -4.77 -6.60 22.78
N ARG A 70 -4.58 -6.81 21.47
CA ARG A 70 -5.63 -6.67 20.46
C ARG A 70 -6.81 -7.61 20.71
N ASP A 71 -6.55 -8.89 20.94
CA ASP A 71 -7.61 -9.90 21.07
C ASP A 71 -8.44 -9.65 22.33
N GLY A 72 -7.78 -9.26 23.42
CA GLY A 72 -8.46 -8.82 24.63
C GLY A 72 -9.31 -7.57 24.43
N LEU A 73 -8.90 -6.62 23.59
CA LEU A 73 -9.74 -5.47 23.25
C LEU A 73 -10.92 -5.82 22.32
N THR A 74 -10.68 -6.66 21.32
CA THR A 74 -11.67 -6.96 20.26
C THR A 74 -12.72 -7.95 20.72
N HIS A 75 -12.28 -8.99 21.42
CA HIS A 75 -13.09 -10.13 21.83
C HIS A 75 -13.26 -10.14 23.36
N PHE A 76 -13.33 -8.95 23.96
CA PHE A 76 -13.23 -8.71 25.40
C PHE A 76 -13.95 -9.73 26.26
N GLU A 77 -15.25 -9.94 25.99
CA GLU A 77 -16.10 -10.80 26.79
C GLU A 77 -15.65 -12.26 26.82
N ASP A 78 -15.40 -12.84 25.64
CA ASP A 78 -14.98 -14.23 25.48
C ASP A 78 -13.52 -14.41 25.87
N TRP A 79 -12.69 -13.42 25.57
CA TRP A 79 -11.29 -13.39 25.93
C TRP A 79 -11.11 -13.40 27.45
N ALA A 80 -11.71 -12.44 28.15
CA ALA A 80 -11.56 -12.32 29.60
C ALA A 80 -12.02 -13.60 30.30
N ARG A 81 -13.10 -14.25 29.83
CA ARG A 81 -13.62 -15.49 30.41
C ARG A 81 -12.87 -16.76 29.99
N GLY A 82 -11.88 -16.65 29.11
CA GLY A 82 -11.15 -17.82 28.59
C GLY A 82 -11.99 -18.75 27.71
N MET A 83 -13.06 -18.23 27.09
CA MET A 83 -14.02 -19.01 26.30
C MET A 83 -13.56 -19.29 24.86
N GLY A 84 -12.46 -18.65 24.44
CA GLY A 84 -11.81 -18.93 23.16
C GLY A 84 -11.17 -20.32 23.09
N LYS A 85 -10.87 -20.79 21.88
CA LYS A 85 -10.24 -22.11 21.66
C LYS A 85 -8.74 -22.12 21.95
N PHE A 86 -8.07 -20.97 21.89
CA PHE A 86 -6.62 -20.85 21.93
C PHE A 86 -6.19 -19.64 22.75
N GLY A 87 -4.96 -19.68 23.27
CA GLY A 87 -4.29 -18.57 23.97
C GLY A 87 -4.20 -18.78 25.48
N PRO A 88 -3.36 -17.99 26.17
CA PRO A 88 -3.06 -18.19 27.59
C PRO A 88 -4.29 -18.13 28.52
N GLN A 89 -5.30 -17.36 28.16
CA GLN A 89 -6.58 -17.26 28.86
C GLN A 89 -7.46 -18.50 28.68
N ALA A 90 -7.41 -19.14 27.50
CA ALA A 90 -8.08 -20.43 27.28
C ALA A 90 -7.36 -21.56 28.03
N ASP A 91 -6.04 -21.51 28.13
CA ASP A 91 -5.25 -22.42 28.95
C ASP A 91 -5.56 -22.25 30.44
N ALA A 92 -5.64 -21.00 30.93
CA ALA A 92 -6.03 -20.70 32.30
C ALA A 92 -7.46 -21.17 32.65
N ARG A 93 -8.35 -21.27 31.65
CA ARG A 93 -9.73 -21.75 31.83
C ARG A 93 -9.85 -23.25 32.06
N LYS A 94 -8.83 -24.06 31.75
CA LYS A 94 -8.81 -25.52 31.92
C LYS A 94 -8.98 -25.90 33.40
N GLY A 95 -10.24 -26.01 33.85
CA GLY A 95 -10.61 -26.37 35.22
C GLY A 95 -10.87 -25.19 36.17
N ALA A 96 -10.68 -23.93 35.74
CA ALA A 96 -10.92 -22.75 36.55
C ALA A 96 -12.31 -22.12 36.27
N ASP A 97 -12.92 -21.44 37.25
CA ASP A 97 -14.17 -20.70 37.04
C ASP A 97 -13.95 -19.51 36.07
N PRO A 98 -14.87 -19.23 35.12
CA PRO A 98 -14.74 -18.10 34.19
C PRO A 98 -14.52 -16.76 34.87
N ARG A 99 -15.09 -16.54 36.06
CA ARG A 99 -14.91 -15.30 36.83
C ARG A 99 -13.49 -15.17 37.36
N ASP A 100 -12.89 -16.29 37.78
CA ASP A 100 -11.52 -16.32 38.28
C ASP A 100 -10.52 -16.06 37.16
N VAL A 101 -10.77 -16.62 35.97
CA VAL A 101 -9.99 -16.29 34.76
C VAL A 101 -10.16 -14.81 34.41
N ALA A 102 -11.40 -14.30 34.40
CA ALA A 102 -11.68 -12.91 34.07
C ALA A 102 -10.89 -11.94 34.93
N ARG A 103 -10.74 -12.19 36.24
CA ARG A 103 -9.93 -11.35 37.15
C ARG A 103 -8.50 -11.10 36.65
N GLY A 104 -7.88 -12.07 35.99
CA GLY A 104 -6.51 -11.94 35.47
C GLY A 104 -6.41 -11.30 34.07
N PHE A 105 -7.47 -11.38 33.26
CA PHE A 105 -7.40 -11.05 31.83
C PHE A 105 -8.31 -9.89 31.39
N TRP A 106 -9.17 -9.35 32.27
CA TRP A 106 -10.15 -8.31 31.90
C TRP A 106 -9.59 -6.88 31.84
N SER A 107 -8.50 -6.57 32.54
CA SER A 107 -8.10 -5.18 32.72
C SER A 107 -7.48 -4.61 31.45
N PHE A 108 -7.78 -3.36 31.11
CA PHE A 108 -7.06 -2.59 30.11
C PHE A 108 -6.57 -1.28 30.74
N GLY A 109 -5.34 -0.88 30.44
CA GLY A 109 -4.83 0.40 30.94
C GLY A 109 -3.58 0.89 30.21
N TYR A 110 -3.54 2.19 29.95
CA TYR A 110 -2.33 2.92 29.62
C TYR A 110 -1.65 3.46 30.88
N ASP A 111 -0.33 3.25 30.99
CA ASP A 111 0.52 3.82 32.03
C ASP A 111 1.43 4.88 31.41
N SER A 112 1.24 6.14 31.80
CA SER A 112 2.03 7.28 31.30
C SER A 112 3.44 7.35 31.88
N VAL A 113 3.72 6.68 32.99
CA VAL A 113 5.05 6.68 33.62
C VAL A 113 5.98 5.77 32.83
N THR A 114 5.49 4.59 32.45
CA THR A 114 6.26 3.60 31.68
C THR A 114 6.01 3.68 30.17
N ASP A 115 5.04 4.50 29.75
CA ASP A 115 4.57 4.62 28.36
C ASP A 115 4.18 3.26 27.75
N THR A 116 3.36 2.52 28.49
CA THR A 116 2.92 1.17 28.12
C THR A 116 1.41 1.04 28.06
N VAL A 117 0.94 0.13 27.20
CA VAL A 117 -0.46 -0.31 27.16
C VAL A 117 -0.52 -1.74 27.64
N SER A 118 -1.44 -2.01 28.57
CA SER A 118 -1.66 -3.32 29.15
C SER A 118 -3.06 -3.85 28.86
N MET A 119 -3.16 -5.18 28.68
CA MET A 119 -4.38 -5.96 28.66
C MET A 119 -4.17 -7.21 29.50
N GLY A 120 -4.76 -7.29 30.69
CA GLY A 120 -4.47 -8.33 31.66
C GLY A 120 -2.95 -8.41 31.95
N PRO A 121 -2.31 -9.58 31.78
CA PRO A 121 -0.87 -9.75 32.00
C PRO A 121 -0.01 -9.30 30.80
N PHE A 122 -0.62 -8.86 29.71
CA PHE A 122 0.07 -8.56 28.46
C PHE A 122 0.34 -7.07 28.35
N THR A 123 1.59 -6.72 28.02
CA THR A 123 2.02 -5.32 27.91
C THR A 123 2.74 -5.11 26.59
N ILE A 124 2.49 -3.95 25.97
CA ILE A 124 3.25 -3.41 24.83
C ILE A 124 3.81 -2.03 25.19
N SER A 125 4.95 -1.69 24.60
CA SER A 125 5.54 -0.34 24.69
C SER A 125 4.97 0.57 23.60
N VAL A 126 4.48 1.75 23.98
CA VAL A 126 3.99 2.76 23.03
C VAL A 126 5.15 3.42 22.29
N SER A 127 6.25 3.69 22.99
CA SER A 127 7.47 4.22 22.38
C SER A 127 8.10 3.30 21.31
N ALA A 128 7.93 1.98 21.43
CA ALA A 128 8.31 1.01 20.39
C ALA A 128 7.30 0.94 19.24
N ALA A 129 6.03 1.30 19.46
CA ALA A 129 4.96 1.11 18.50
C ALA A 129 5.08 2.02 17.27
N VAL A 130 5.42 3.30 17.45
CA VAL A 130 5.56 4.26 16.35
C VAL A 130 6.66 3.85 15.35
N PRO A 131 7.93 3.62 15.77
CA PRO A 131 8.96 3.22 14.82
C PRO A 131 8.67 1.87 14.16
N ALA A 132 8.11 0.90 14.90
CA ALA A 132 7.71 -0.39 14.33
C ALA A 132 6.60 -0.24 13.28
N ALA A 133 5.57 0.56 13.58
CA ALA A 133 4.48 0.84 12.66
C ALA A 133 4.96 1.53 11.39
N ASN A 134 5.85 2.53 11.50
CA ASN A 134 6.41 3.22 10.34
C ASN A 134 7.20 2.25 9.45
N ALA A 135 8.06 1.41 10.03
CA ALA A 135 8.83 0.42 9.28
C ALA A 135 7.91 -0.58 8.56
N LEU A 136 6.81 -1.00 9.19
CA LEU A 136 5.84 -1.90 8.55
C LEU A 136 5.06 -1.20 7.43
N CYS A 137 4.66 0.06 7.62
CA CYS A 137 4.05 0.87 6.57
C CYS A 137 4.97 1.01 5.36
N ASP A 138 6.25 1.34 5.58
CA ASP A 138 7.25 1.48 4.52
C ASP A 138 7.41 0.17 3.74
N ALA A 139 7.41 -0.97 4.42
CA ALA A 139 7.47 -2.28 3.79
C ALA A 139 6.21 -2.59 2.94
N ILE A 140 5.02 -2.23 3.43
CA ILE A 140 3.77 -2.36 2.65
C ILE A 140 3.84 -1.47 1.41
N TYR A 141 4.24 -0.20 1.54
CA TYR A 141 4.39 0.71 0.40
C TYR A 141 5.44 0.24 -0.61
N ALA A 142 6.56 -0.32 -0.14
CA ALA A 142 7.57 -0.89 -1.00
C ALA A 142 7.01 -2.07 -1.80
N ALA A 143 6.25 -2.97 -1.16
CA ALA A 143 5.62 -4.10 -1.83
C ALA A 143 4.61 -3.65 -2.91
N THR A 144 3.75 -2.67 -2.61
CA THR A 144 2.81 -2.12 -3.60
C THR A 144 3.55 -1.45 -4.76
N ARG A 145 4.68 -0.79 -4.49
CA ARG A 145 5.47 -0.14 -5.52
C ARG A 145 6.12 -1.14 -6.49
N GLU A 146 6.41 -2.36 -6.05
CA GLU A 146 6.88 -3.42 -6.95
C GLU A 146 5.77 -3.86 -7.93
N VAL A 147 4.51 -3.89 -7.48
CA VAL A 147 3.36 -4.14 -8.36
C VAL A 147 3.20 -3.03 -9.38
N ASP A 148 3.33 -1.77 -8.96
CA ASP A 148 3.29 -0.62 -9.85
C ASP A 148 4.42 -0.68 -10.88
N GLN A 149 5.65 -1.01 -10.47
CA GLN A 149 6.80 -1.18 -11.35
C GLN A 149 6.55 -2.22 -12.45
N ARG A 150 6.04 -3.39 -12.07
CA ARG A 150 5.71 -4.43 -13.05
C ARG A 150 4.60 -3.98 -13.99
N SER A 151 3.52 -3.41 -13.45
CA SER A 151 2.37 -2.95 -14.23
C SER A 151 2.77 -1.87 -15.25
N THR A 152 3.66 -0.96 -14.85
CA THR A 152 4.23 0.09 -15.69
C THR A 152 5.15 -0.48 -16.77
N ALA A 153 5.99 -1.46 -16.42
CA ALA A 153 6.86 -2.14 -17.39
C ALA A 153 6.01 -2.87 -18.45
N GLU A 154 5.00 -3.63 -18.03
CA GLU A 154 4.08 -4.32 -18.94
C GLU A 154 3.33 -3.34 -19.86
N LEU A 155 2.89 -2.20 -19.33
CA LEU A 155 2.22 -1.16 -20.15
C LEU A 155 3.19 -0.56 -21.16
N ARG A 156 4.43 -0.27 -20.76
CA ARG A 156 5.47 0.24 -21.66
C ARG A 156 5.76 -0.76 -22.78
N ASP A 157 5.92 -2.03 -22.45
CA ASP A 157 6.18 -3.09 -23.43
C ASP A 157 5.00 -3.23 -24.40
N GLN A 158 3.76 -3.14 -23.92
CA GLN A 158 2.55 -3.13 -24.76
C GLN A 158 2.56 -1.97 -25.76
N VAL A 159 2.94 -0.76 -25.33
CA VAL A 159 3.06 0.42 -26.22
C VAL A 159 4.14 0.20 -27.27
N VAL A 160 5.34 -0.23 -26.85
CA VAL A 160 6.47 -0.46 -27.75
C VAL A 160 6.13 -1.54 -28.78
N HIS A 161 5.46 -2.61 -28.36
CA HIS A 161 5.02 -3.67 -29.26
C HIS A 161 4.01 -3.16 -30.29
N ALA A 162 2.97 -2.42 -29.84
CA ALA A 162 1.97 -1.84 -30.74
C ALA A 162 2.60 -0.90 -31.80
N LEU A 163 3.53 -0.05 -31.39
CA LEU A 163 4.26 0.84 -32.30
C LEU A 163 5.12 0.05 -33.29
N THR A 164 5.85 -0.96 -32.80
CA THR A 164 6.74 -1.79 -33.62
C THR A 164 5.96 -2.61 -34.66
N ASP A 165 4.83 -3.21 -34.27
CA ASP A 165 3.94 -3.95 -35.17
C ASP A 165 3.36 -3.05 -36.27
N ALA A 166 3.13 -1.78 -35.96
CA ALA A 166 2.71 -0.76 -36.91
C ALA A 166 3.88 -0.14 -37.71
N THR A 167 5.09 -0.68 -37.57
CA THR A 167 6.34 -0.21 -38.21
C THR A 167 6.70 1.25 -37.86
N ILE A 168 6.31 1.71 -36.66
CA ILE A 168 6.67 3.03 -36.13
C ILE A 168 7.92 2.88 -35.26
N PRO A 169 9.07 3.45 -35.65
CA PRO A 169 10.29 3.35 -34.85
C PRO A 169 10.12 4.12 -33.53
N CYS A 170 10.49 3.49 -32.41
CA CYS A 170 10.30 4.01 -31.06
C CYS A 170 11.44 3.69 -30.07
N THR A 171 12.61 3.34 -30.58
CA THR A 171 13.84 3.05 -29.84
C THR A 171 14.64 4.34 -29.59
N PRO A 172 14.74 4.81 -28.33
CA PRO A 172 15.51 6.01 -28.01
C PRO A 172 17.01 5.84 -28.34
N PRO A 173 17.76 6.93 -28.59
CA PRO A 173 17.33 8.33 -28.45
C PRO A 173 16.93 9.00 -29.78
N GLN A 174 17.10 8.36 -30.93
CA GLN A 174 17.00 9.00 -32.24
C GLN A 174 15.66 8.76 -32.94
N ASP A 175 14.85 7.83 -32.45
CA ASP A 175 13.59 7.47 -33.08
C ASP A 175 12.53 8.57 -32.94
N PRO A 176 11.58 8.62 -33.90
CA PRO A 176 10.60 9.69 -34.00
C PRO A 176 9.53 9.65 -32.91
N VAL A 177 9.35 8.51 -32.24
CA VAL A 177 8.47 8.35 -31.09
C VAL A 177 9.28 7.94 -29.87
N LEU A 178 9.04 8.61 -28.74
CA LEU A 178 9.71 8.32 -27.48
C LEU A 178 8.69 7.76 -26.49
N VAL A 179 8.93 6.54 -26.02
CA VAL A 179 8.16 5.91 -24.93
C VAL A 179 9.02 5.91 -23.68
N SER A 180 8.59 6.67 -22.67
CA SER A 180 9.33 6.89 -21.43
C SER A 180 8.50 6.56 -20.21
N GLN A 181 9.17 6.22 -19.11
CA GLN A 181 8.56 6.09 -17.80
C GLN A 181 8.87 7.34 -16.98
N GLY A 182 7.84 8.03 -16.51
CA GLY A 182 7.95 9.16 -15.60
C GLY A 182 8.38 8.74 -14.19
N HIS A 183 8.86 9.70 -13.40
CA HIS A 183 9.18 9.48 -11.98
C HIS A 183 7.96 9.08 -11.14
N ASP A 184 6.75 9.41 -11.60
CA ASP A 184 5.48 9.04 -10.99
C ASP A 184 4.98 7.65 -11.45
N MET A 185 5.86 6.82 -12.00
CA MET A 185 5.56 5.47 -12.50
C MET A 185 4.56 5.44 -13.67
N ARG A 186 4.25 6.58 -14.29
CA ARG A 186 3.37 6.63 -15.47
C ARG A 186 4.16 6.45 -16.75
N VAL A 187 3.56 5.79 -17.74
CA VAL A 187 4.12 5.69 -19.10
C VAL A 187 3.70 6.92 -19.89
N CYS A 188 4.66 7.56 -20.54
CA CYS A 188 4.45 8.73 -21.38
C CYS A 188 4.95 8.48 -22.80
N LEU A 189 4.22 9.01 -23.77
CA LEU A 189 4.55 8.99 -25.18
C LEU A 189 4.72 10.43 -25.68
N SER A 190 5.79 10.70 -26.41
CA SER A 190 6.02 11.98 -27.10
C SER A 190 6.64 11.78 -28.48
N LEU A 191 6.64 12.84 -29.30
CA LEU A 191 7.32 12.84 -30.60
C LEU A 191 8.66 13.56 -30.48
N ASN A 192 9.70 12.97 -31.09
CA ASN A 192 10.96 13.66 -31.32
C ASN A 192 10.86 14.49 -32.60
N LEU A 193 10.28 15.68 -32.49
CA LEU A 193 10.02 16.58 -33.63
C LEU A 193 11.29 16.97 -34.41
N SER A 194 12.47 16.86 -33.80
CA SER A 194 13.75 17.13 -34.47
C SER A 194 14.20 16.01 -35.43
N SER A 195 13.67 14.80 -35.26
CA SER A 195 14.01 13.61 -36.07
C SER A 195 13.05 13.38 -37.24
N VAL A 196 11.96 14.14 -37.32
CA VAL A 196 10.90 14.01 -38.33
C VAL A 196 10.79 15.30 -39.12
N PRO A 197 10.70 15.26 -40.47
CA PRO A 197 10.39 16.44 -41.27
C PRO A 197 9.08 17.09 -40.85
N GLY A 198 9.02 18.42 -40.77
CA GLY A 198 7.84 19.16 -40.28
C GLY A 198 6.53 18.84 -41.00
N GLY A 199 6.58 18.50 -42.28
CA GLY A 199 5.40 18.09 -43.06
C GLY A 199 4.81 16.73 -42.66
N GLU A 200 5.59 15.89 -41.98
CA GLU A 200 5.22 14.52 -41.60
C GLU A 200 4.78 14.42 -40.13
N HIS A 201 4.93 15.49 -39.33
CA HIS A 201 4.62 15.50 -37.90
C HIS A 201 3.17 15.09 -37.62
N ARG A 202 2.21 15.67 -38.38
CA ARG A 202 0.78 15.40 -38.19
C ARG A 202 0.42 13.98 -38.57
N GLU A 203 0.92 13.49 -39.71
CA GLU A 203 0.66 12.12 -40.17
C GLU A 203 1.19 11.10 -39.16
N LEU A 204 2.42 11.30 -38.66
CA LEU A 204 2.98 10.44 -37.63
C LEU A 204 2.14 10.47 -36.34
N ALA A 205 1.73 11.66 -35.88
CA ALA A 205 0.92 11.81 -34.68
C ALA A 205 -0.45 11.09 -34.80
N GLU A 206 -1.10 11.21 -35.96
CA GLU A 206 -2.37 10.53 -36.26
C GLU A 206 -2.18 9.00 -36.31
N ARG A 207 -1.10 8.52 -36.92
CA ARG A 207 -0.74 7.09 -36.93
C ARG A 207 -0.50 6.56 -35.53
N VAL A 208 0.28 7.27 -34.71
CA VAL A 208 0.55 6.89 -33.32
C VAL A 208 -0.74 6.83 -32.49
N ALA A 209 -1.60 7.85 -32.59
CA ALA A 209 -2.87 7.87 -31.88
C ALA A 209 -3.77 6.68 -32.29
N THR A 210 -3.83 6.40 -33.59
CA THR A 210 -4.61 5.28 -34.16
C THR A 210 -4.10 3.92 -33.68
N VAL A 211 -2.79 3.70 -33.75
CA VAL A 211 -2.15 2.44 -33.32
C VAL A 211 -2.34 2.20 -31.83
N THR A 212 -2.15 3.25 -31.02
CA THR A 212 -2.35 3.17 -29.57
C THR A 212 -3.81 2.82 -29.25
N ALA A 213 -4.77 3.47 -29.91
CA ALA A 213 -6.19 3.16 -29.75
C ALA A 213 -6.55 1.72 -30.16
N HIS A 214 -6.02 1.24 -31.30
CA HIS A 214 -6.22 -0.15 -31.74
C HIS A 214 -5.62 -1.19 -30.77
N ALA A 215 -4.55 -0.83 -30.06
CA ALA A 215 -3.97 -1.66 -29.01
C ALA A 215 -4.77 -1.66 -27.69
N GLY A 216 -5.93 -1.00 -27.65
CA GLY A 216 -6.76 -0.88 -26.45
C GLY A 216 -6.19 0.11 -25.42
N LEU A 217 -5.35 1.05 -25.87
CA LEU A 217 -4.74 2.06 -25.02
C LEU A 217 -5.30 3.45 -25.33
N ARG A 218 -5.24 4.34 -24.36
CA ARG A 218 -5.64 5.75 -24.48
C ARG A 218 -4.45 6.65 -24.22
N LEU A 219 -4.33 7.69 -25.03
CA LEU A 219 -3.44 8.80 -24.76
C LEU A 219 -4.22 9.91 -24.05
N THR A 220 -3.71 10.39 -22.92
CA THR A 220 -4.33 11.45 -22.14
C THR A 220 -3.35 12.58 -21.87
N SER A 221 -3.89 13.79 -21.86
CA SER A 221 -3.16 14.95 -21.39
C SER A 221 -3.03 14.97 -19.88
N SER A 222 -1.90 15.49 -19.38
CA SER A 222 -1.83 15.94 -17.99
C SER A 222 -2.44 17.34 -17.78
N ALA A 223 -2.37 18.23 -18.78
CA ALA A 223 -2.82 19.62 -18.71
C ALA A 223 -4.32 19.78 -19.04
N PHE A 224 -4.84 18.99 -19.98
CA PHE A 224 -6.21 19.05 -20.50
C PHE A 224 -6.79 17.62 -20.64
N PRO A 225 -7.16 16.94 -19.54
CA PRO A 225 -7.54 15.53 -19.55
C PRO A 225 -8.72 15.16 -20.48
N GLU A 226 -9.57 16.15 -20.79
CA GLU A 226 -10.75 16.01 -21.67
C GLU A 226 -10.44 16.28 -23.16
N ALA A 227 -9.20 16.67 -23.48
CA ALA A 227 -8.78 16.98 -24.83
C ALA A 227 -8.90 15.76 -25.76
N GLN A 228 -9.53 15.95 -26.92
CA GLN A 228 -9.74 14.91 -27.94
C GLN A 228 -8.77 15.05 -29.12
N ASP A 229 -8.08 16.18 -29.22
CA ASP A 229 -7.09 16.57 -30.24
C ASP A 229 -5.71 15.95 -29.98
N ILE A 230 -5.67 14.65 -29.66
CA ILE A 230 -4.44 13.92 -29.28
C ILE A 230 -3.28 14.13 -30.26
N ALA A 231 -3.57 14.09 -31.57
CA ALA A 231 -2.56 14.30 -32.60
C ALA A 231 -1.99 15.73 -32.58
N GLU A 232 -2.83 16.74 -32.36
CA GLU A 232 -2.39 18.15 -32.32
C GLU A 232 -1.47 18.39 -31.13
N ARG A 233 -1.75 17.74 -30.00
CA ARG A 233 -0.95 17.85 -28.77
C ARG A 233 0.40 17.14 -28.89
N LEU A 234 0.44 15.99 -29.57
CA LEU A 234 1.70 15.33 -29.93
C LEU A 234 2.55 16.21 -30.86
N VAL A 235 1.95 16.84 -31.86
CA VAL A 235 2.65 17.77 -32.77
C VAL A 235 3.13 19.02 -32.03
N ALA A 236 2.42 19.47 -31.00
CA ALA A 236 2.87 20.55 -30.11
C ALA A 236 4.04 20.15 -29.20
N GLY A 237 4.51 18.90 -29.26
CA GLY A 237 5.64 18.39 -28.50
C GLY A 237 5.29 17.98 -27.08
N GLU A 238 4.00 17.81 -26.78
CA GLU A 238 3.58 17.43 -25.43
C GLU A 238 3.77 15.92 -25.17
N PRO A 239 4.34 15.55 -24.00
CA PRO A 239 4.29 14.17 -23.54
C PRO A 239 2.89 13.82 -23.04
N LEU A 240 2.25 12.85 -23.71
CA LEU A 240 0.94 12.34 -23.33
C LEU A 240 1.10 11.10 -22.47
N ARG A 241 0.24 10.96 -21.46
CA ARG A 241 0.18 9.75 -20.63
C ARG A 241 -0.49 8.64 -21.40
N VAL A 242 -0.01 7.42 -21.19
CA VAL A 242 -0.64 6.20 -21.72
C VAL A 242 -1.42 5.54 -20.59
N GLU A 243 -2.66 5.18 -20.90
CA GLU A 243 -3.57 4.46 -20.00
C GLU A 243 -4.14 3.24 -20.74
N ARG A 244 -4.47 2.16 -20.02
CA ARG A 244 -5.28 1.08 -20.59
C ARG A 244 -6.72 1.57 -20.66
N ASN A 245 -7.42 1.27 -21.76
CA ASN A 245 -8.87 1.47 -21.78
C ASN A 245 -9.47 0.63 -20.66
N GLY A 246 -10.17 1.27 -19.73
CA GLY A 246 -10.87 0.56 -18.66
C GLY A 246 -11.86 -0.45 -19.25
N PRO A 247 -12.17 -1.54 -18.52
CA PRO A 247 -13.28 -2.43 -18.88
C PRO A 247 -14.62 -1.69 -18.95
#